data_AF-A0A9X0KBW4-F1
#
_entry.id   AF-A0A9X0KBW4-F1
#
_cell.length_a   1.000
_cell.length_b   1.000
_cell.length_c   1.000
_cell.angle_alpha   90.00
_cell.angle_beta   90.00
_cell.angle_gamma   90.00
#
_symmetry.space_group_name_H-M   'P 1'
#
loop_
_entity.id
_entity.type
_entity.pdbx_description
1 polymer ?
#
loop_
_entity_poly.entity_id
_entity_poly.type
_entity_poly.pdbx_seq_one_letter_code
_entity_poly.pdbx_strand_id
1 'polypeptide(L)'
;MKYMMVVLLEFYPSWLALPREERRTHAASLQELMQKYEEHVTVRFFDAEALPGKDYTDFVMCETDDLKFYHFMWEEIRDSIPYTSGYVKIKEVIMGMEDAFQTYEKESLKMDQ
;
A
#
# COMPACT_ATOMS: atom_id res chain seq x y z
N MET A 1 -1.16 18.76 0.68
CA MET A 1 -0.71 18.15 -0.59
C MET A 1 -0.90 16.67 -0.45
N LYS A 2 -1.55 16.01 -1.41
CA LYS A 2 -1.84 14.58 -1.31
C LYS A 2 -0.80 13.76 -2.06
N TYR A 3 -0.39 12.65 -1.47
CA TYR A 3 0.52 11.68 -2.02
C TYR A 3 -0.24 10.40 -2.34
N MET A 4 0.11 9.80 -3.47
CA MET A 4 -0.39 8.50 -3.88
C MET A 4 0.79 7.55 -4.01
N MET A 5 0.66 6.37 -3.42
CA MET A 5 1.63 5.29 -3.53
C MET A 5 0.94 4.08 -4.15
N VAL A 6 1.54 3.53 -5.20
CA VAL A 6 1.22 2.20 -5.74
C VAL A 6 2.32 1.25 -5.27
N VAL A 7 1.97 0.36 -4.35
CA VAL A 7 2.88 -0.61 -3.75
C VAL A 7 2.66 -1.96 -4.42
N LEU A 8 3.65 -2.43 -5.15
CA LEU A 8 3.63 -3.74 -5.80
C LEU A 8 4.05 -4.81 -4.78
N LEU A 9 3.23 -5.84 -4.62
CA LEU A 9 3.43 -6.93 -3.68
C LEU A 9 3.55 -8.26 -4.40
N GLU A 10 4.36 -9.15 -3.84
CA GLU A 10 4.45 -10.55 -4.27
C GLU A 10 4.16 -11.45 -3.07
N PHE A 11 3.06 -12.21 -3.14
CA PHE A 11 2.78 -13.30 -2.22
C PHE A 11 3.39 -14.60 -2.75
N TYR A 12 4.15 -15.28 -1.90
CA TYR A 12 4.87 -16.49 -2.30
C TYR A 12 4.01 -17.76 -2.18
N PRO A 13 4.40 -18.87 -2.84
CA PRO A 13 3.71 -20.16 -2.69
C PRO A 13 3.59 -20.64 -1.24
N SER A 14 4.51 -20.24 -0.34
CA SER A 14 4.43 -20.50 1.10
C SER A 14 3.17 -19.92 1.74
N TRP A 15 2.71 -18.75 1.28
CA TRP A 15 1.43 -18.18 1.68
C TRP A 15 0.27 -19.05 1.21
N LEU A 16 0.28 -19.44 -0.07
CA LEU A 16 -0.80 -20.21 -0.69
C LEU A 16 -0.91 -21.64 -0.13
N ALA A 17 0.18 -22.19 0.38
CA ALA A 17 0.23 -23.47 1.06
C ALA A 17 -0.51 -23.48 2.41
N LEU A 18 -0.73 -22.30 3.03
CA LEU A 18 -1.48 -22.21 4.28
C LEU A 18 -2.97 -22.56 4.06
N PRO A 19 -3.60 -23.22 5.04
CA PRO A 19 -5.05 -23.38 5.07
C PRO A 19 -5.76 -22.03 4.89
N ARG A 20 -6.91 -22.04 4.18
CA ARG A 20 -7.65 -20.80 3.91
C ARG A 20 -8.08 -20.05 5.16
N GLU A 21 -8.42 -20.77 6.24
CA GLU A 21 -8.80 -20.16 7.51
C GLU A 21 -7.61 -19.43 8.17
N GLU A 22 -6.41 -20.03 8.14
CA GLU A 22 -5.19 -19.39 8.67
C GLU A 22 -4.83 -18.12 7.88
N ARG A 23 -4.91 -18.18 6.55
CA ARG A 23 -4.74 -16.97 5.71
C ARG A 23 -5.74 -15.88 6.05
N ARG A 24 -7.00 -16.22 6.30
CA ARG A 24 -8.04 -15.26 6.68
C ARG A 24 -7.73 -14.60 8.02
N THR A 25 -7.26 -15.36 9.01
CA THR A 25 -6.85 -14.79 10.30
C THR A 25 -5.71 -13.79 10.12
N HIS A 26 -4.68 -14.14 9.35
CA HIS A 26 -3.57 -13.24 9.07
C HIS A 26 -4.00 -12.00 8.26
N ALA A 27 -4.83 -12.17 7.23
CA ALA A 27 -5.37 -11.06 6.45
C ALA A 27 -6.24 -10.12 7.31
N ALA A 28 -7.06 -10.65 8.21
CA ALA A 28 -7.85 -9.86 9.14
C ALA A 28 -6.95 -9.04 10.08
N SER A 29 -5.87 -9.63 10.61
CA SER A 29 -4.93 -8.89 11.45
C SER A 29 -4.22 -7.73 10.72
N LEU A 30 -3.91 -7.90 9.43
CA LEU A 30 -3.40 -6.81 8.60
C LEU A 30 -4.46 -5.72 8.40
N GLN A 31 -5.71 -6.12 8.15
CA GLN A 31 -6.82 -5.19 7.97
C GLN A 31 -7.07 -4.35 9.22
N GLU A 32 -7.09 -4.98 10.40
CA GLU A 32 -7.21 -4.30 11.69
C GLU A 32 -6.06 -3.33 11.93
N LEU A 33 -4.83 -3.70 11.58
CA LEU A 33 -3.66 -2.83 11.67
C LEU A 33 -3.83 -1.59 10.78
N MET A 34 -4.23 -1.76 9.52
CA MET A 34 -4.43 -0.64 8.60
C MET A 34 -5.58 0.27 9.04
N GLN A 35 -6.64 -0.27 9.63
CA GLN A 35 -7.74 0.52 10.19
C GLN A 35 -7.28 1.49 11.29
N LYS A 36 -6.23 1.16 12.06
CA LYS A 36 -5.65 2.11 13.04
C LYS A 36 -5.12 3.40 12.39
N TYR A 37 -4.81 3.36 11.09
CA TYR A 37 -4.22 4.46 10.34
C TYR A 37 -5.23 5.13 9.40
N GLU A 38 -6.51 4.76 9.42
CA GLU A 38 -7.51 5.19 8.43
C GLU A 38 -7.77 6.70 8.43
N GLU A 39 -7.51 7.39 9.55
CA GLU A 39 -7.59 8.86 9.64
C GLU A 39 -6.54 9.57 8.76
N HIS A 40 -5.41 8.91 8.47
CA HIS A 40 -4.27 9.50 7.76
C HIS A 40 -3.93 8.80 6.44
N VAL A 41 -4.29 7.53 6.29
CA VAL A 41 -3.92 6.69 5.15
C VAL A 41 -5.13 5.92 4.65
N THR A 42 -5.58 6.21 3.44
CA THR A 42 -6.60 5.41 2.76
C THR A 42 -5.92 4.30 1.96
N VAL A 43 -6.31 3.04 2.19
CA VAL A 43 -5.69 1.87 1.57
C VAL A 43 -6.70 1.08 0.74
N ARG A 44 -6.32 0.69 -0.48
CA ARG A 44 -7.13 -0.17 -1.37
C ARG A 44 -6.29 -1.31 -1.94
N PHE A 45 -6.83 -2.53 -1.92
CA PHE A 45 -6.16 -3.75 -2.36
C PHE A 45 -6.70 -4.24 -3.70
N PHE A 46 -5.79 -4.75 -4.54
CA PHE A 46 -6.11 -5.29 -5.84
C PHE A 46 -5.32 -6.57 -6.08
N ASP A 47 -6.04 -7.66 -6.35
CA ASP A 47 -5.48 -8.93 -6.82
C ASP A 47 -5.13 -8.82 -8.31
N ALA A 48 -3.92 -9.26 -8.67
CA ALA A 48 -3.39 -9.18 -10.02
C ALA A 48 -2.82 -10.51 -10.54
N GLU A 49 -2.78 -11.57 -9.73
CA GLU A 49 -2.09 -12.83 -10.05
C GLU A 49 -2.56 -13.47 -11.36
N ALA A 50 -3.85 -13.41 -11.65
CA ALA A 50 -4.44 -14.00 -12.87
C ALA A 50 -4.58 -13.00 -14.04
N LEU A 51 -4.04 -11.79 -13.90
CA LEU A 51 -4.21 -10.68 -14.84
C LEU A 51 -2.87 -10.31 -15.49
N PRO A 52 -2.85 -9.47 -16.55
CA PRO A 52 -1.60 -9.00 -17.13
C PRO A 52 -0.76 -8.26 -16.08
N GLY A 53 0.34 -8.88 -15.66
CA GLY A 53 1.28 -8.37 -14.66
C GLY A 53 2.64 -9.02 -14.86
N LYS A 54 3.70 -8.29 -14.57
CA LYS A 54 5.07 -8.82 -14.63
C LYS A 54 5.71 -8.59 -13.27
N ASP A 55 5.92 -9.70 -12.55
CA ASP A 55 6.70 -9.78 -11.30
C ASP A 55 6.00 -9.27 -10.00
N TYR A 56 4.67 -9.25 -9.96
CA TYR A 56 3.86 -9.01 -8.76
C TYR A 56 2.54 -9.80 -8.82
N THR A 57 2.00 -10.14 -7.65
CA THR A 57 0.73 -10.89 -7.50
C THR A 57 -0.42 -9.97 -7.09
N ASP A 58 -0.08 -8.89 -6.38
CA ASP A 58 -1.04 -7.94 -5.82
C ASP A 58 -0.44 -6.53 -5.89
N PHE A 59 -1.30 -5.53 -5.88
CA PHE A 59 -0.86 -4.16 -5.62
C PHE A 59 -1.81 -3.43 -4.68
N VAL A 60 -1.24 -2.47 -3.95
CA VAL A 60 -1.95 -1.66 -2.96
C VAL A 60 -1.84 -0.20 -3.35
N MET A 61 -2.96 0.50 -3.36
CA MET A 61 -2.98 1.95 -3.47
C MET A 61 -3.11 2.56 -2.09
N CYS A 62 -2.17 3.43 -1.72
CA CYS A 62 -2.21 4.20 -0.49
C CYS A 62 -2.29 5.69 -0.82
N GLU A 63 -3.32 6.37 -0.33
CA GLU A 63 -3.46 7.82 -0.39
C GLU A 63 -3.21 8.41 1.01
N THR A 64 -2.41 9.47 1.10
CA THR A 64 -2.14 10.17 2.36
C THR A 64 -1.74 11.62 2.11
N ASP A 65 -1.94 12.49 3.09
CA ASP A 65 -1.30 13.81 3.14
C ASP A 65 -0.17 13.89 4.19
N ASP A 66 0.06 12.82 4.95
CA ASP A 66 1.10 12.71 5.97
C ASP A 66 1.95 11.44 5.79
N LEU A 67 3.13 11.63 5.17
CA LEU A 67 4.09 10.56 4.92
C LEU A 67 4.62 9.89 6.20
N LYS A 68 4.53 10.56 7.36
CA LYS A 68 4.95 9.98 8.64
C LYS A 68 4.04 8.83 9.03
N PHE A 69 2.72 9.02 8.97
CA PHE A 69 1.76 7.96 9.31
C PHE A 69 1.74 6.85 8.26
N TYR A 70 1.93 7.18 6.98
CA TYR A 70 2.18 6.16 5.96
C TYR A 70 3.40 5.30 6.31
N HIS A 71 4.52 5.91 6.70
CA HIS A 71 5.71 5.17 7.07
C HIS A 71 5.50 4.29 8.32
N PHE A 72 4.86 4.82 9.36
CA PHE A 72 4.56 4.07 10.59
C PHE A 72 3.66 2.86 10.35
N MET A 73 2.64 3.01 9.49
CA MET A 73 1.79 1.90 9.08
C MET A 73 2.61 0.76 8.46
N TRP A 74 3.56 1.07 7.58
CA TRP A 74 4.42 0.06 6.96
C TRP A 74 5.41 -0.58 7.94
N GLU A 75 5.91 0.16 8.94
CA GLU A 75 6.73 -0.45 10.00
C GLU A 75 5.93 -1.48 10.80
N GLU A 76 4.69 -1.16 11.23
CA GLU A 76 3.83 -2.15 11.90
C GLU A 76 3.48 -3.34 10.98
N ILE A 77 3.19 -3.10 9.68
CA ILE A 77 2.93 -4.19 8.73
C ILE A 77 4.15 -5.11 8.61
N ARG A 78 5.36 -4.57 8.62
CA ARG A 78 6.60 -5.34 8.52
C ARG A 78 6.85 -6.23 9.75
N ASP A 79 6.29 -5.87 10.90
CA ASP A 79 6.34 -6.67 12.13
C ASP A 79 5.27 -7.78 12.17
N SER A 80 4.32 -7.78 11.22
CA SER A 80 3.25 -8.79 11.16
C SER A 80 3.73 -10.16 10.69
N ILE A 81 2.98 -11.22 11.02
CA ILE A 81 3.25 -12.59 10.59
C ILE A 81 3.37 -12.73 9.05
N PRO A 82 2.46 -12.16 8.23
CA PRO A 82 2.60 -12.16 6.77
C PRO A 82 3.98 -11.73 6.27
N TYR A 83 4.56 -10.69 6.86
CA TYR A 83 5.86 -10.17 6.43
C TYR A 83 7.02 -10.95 7.06
N THR A 84 7.01 -11.13 8.39
CA THR A 84 8.11 -11.78 9.14
C THR A 84 8.29 -13.25 8.82
N SER A 85 7.22 -13.95 8.41
CA SER A 85 7.28 -15.35 7.98
C SER A 85 7.65 -15.51 6.49
N GLY A 86 7.90 -14.40 5.78
CA GLY A 86 8.29 -14.42 4.38
C GLY A 86 7.17 -14.86 3.44
N TYR A 87 5.91 -14.57 3.77
CA TYR A 87 4.77 -14.88 2.92
C TYR A 87 4.51 -13.81 1.85
N VAL A 88 4.88 -12.56 2.13
CA VAL A 88 4.74 -11.44 1.22
C VAL A 88 6.01 -10.59 1.18
N LYS A 89 6.28 -9.94 0.05
CA LYS A 89 7.36 -8.96 -0.10
C LYS A 89 6.89 -7.75 -0.88
N ILE A 90 7.37 -6.57 -0.49
CA ILE A 90 7.27 -5.35 -1.30
C ILE A 90 8.30 -5.42 -2.44
N LYS A 91 7.82 -5.34 -3.67
CA LYS A 91 8.64 -5.39 -4.89
C LYS A 91 9.10 -4.01 -5.30
N GLU A 92 8.16 -3.08 -5.33
CA GLU A 92 8.39 -1.70 -5.77
C GLU A 92 7.34 -0.80 -5.12
N VAL A 93 7.72 0.46 -4.91
CA VAL A 93 6.80 1.53 -4.50
C VAL A 93 6.91 2.65 -5.51
N ILE A 94 5.83 2.89 -6.24
CA ILE A 94 5.71 4.02 -7.15
C ILE A 94 4.98 5.13 -6.39
N MET A 95 5.59 6.31 -6.30
CA MET A 95 5.03 7.44 -5.54
C MET A 95 4.81 8.64 -6.44
N GLY A 96 3.71 9.34 -6.23
CA GLY A 96 3.37 10.59 -6.90
C GLY A 96 2.70 11.59 -5.97
N MET A 97 2.64 12.84 -6.43
CA MET A 97 1.93 13.93 -5.77
C MET A 97 0.71 14.28 -6.62
N GLU A 98 -0.47 14.24 -6.02
CA GLU A 98 -1.72 14.53 -6.71
C GLU A 98 -1.77 16.01 -7.11
N ASP A 99 -2.03 16.26 -8.40
CA ASP A 99 -2.20 17.60 -8.99
C ASP A 99 -1.12 18.64 -8.62
N ALA A 100 0.11 18.18 -8.38
CA ALA A 100 1.22 19.04 -7.95
C ALA A 100 1.51 20.18 -8.94
N PHE A 101 1.28 19.96 -10.23
CA PHE A 101 1.44 21.00 -11.25
C PHE A 101 0.50 22.18 -11.04
N GLN A 102 -0.75 21.95 -10.60
CA GLN A 102 -1.72 23.02 -10.33
C GLN A 102 -1.27 23.86 -9.13
N THR A 103 -0.70 23.21 -8.10
CA THR A 103 -0.14 23.92 -6.94
C THR A 103 1.03 24.79 -7.36
N TYR A 104 1.91 24.28 -8.24
CA TYR A 104 3.02 25.04 -8.80
C TYR A 104 2.55 26.24 -9.65
N GLU A 105 1.59 26.05 -10.55
CA GLU A 105 1.02 27.13 -11.37
C GLU A 105 0.44 28.26 -10.51
N LYS A 106 -0.29 27.91 -9.45
CA LYS A 106 -0.90 28.86 -8.52
C LYS A 106 0.14 29.61 -7.69
N GLU A 107 1.09 28.91 -7.08
CA GLU A 107 2.02 29.50 -6.10
C GLU A 107 3.25 30.15 -6.74
N SER A 108 3.80 29.52 -7.78
CA SER A 108 5.06 29.95 -8.41
C SER A 108 4.81 30.85 -9.62
N LEU A 109 3.80 30.53 -10.44
CA LEU A 109 3.49 31.29 -11.66
C LEU A 109 2.39 32.33 -11.47
N LYS A 110 1.66 32.29 -10.33
CA LYS A 110 0.53 33.18 -10.01
C LYS A 110 -0.55 33.17 -11.11
N MET A 111 -0.77 32.01 -11.70
CA MET A 111 -1.84 31.80 -12.67
C MET A 111 -3.15 31.57 -11.92
N ASP A 112 -4.17 32.38 -12.23
CA ASP A 112 -5.53 32.17 -11.74
C ASP A 112 -6.21 31.08 -12.60
N GLN A 113 -6.99 30.18 -11.95
CA GLN A 113 -7.73 29.11 -12.62
C GLN A 113 -8.84 29.62 -13.54
#